data_AF-A0AAU8D4E8-F1
#
_entry.id   AF-A0AAU8D4E8-F1
#
_cell.length_a   1.000
_cell.length_b   1.000
_cell.length_c   1.000
_cell.angle_alpha   90.00
_cell.angle_beta   90.00
_cell.angle_gamma   90.00
#
_symmetry.space_group_name_H-M   'P 1'
#
loop_
_entity.id
_entity.type
_entity.pdbx_description
1 polymer ?
#
loop_
_entity_poly.entity_id
_entity_poly.type
_entity_poly.pdbx_seq_one_letter_code
_entity_poly.pdbx_strand_id
1 'polypeptide(L)'
;MTAQIDPRVLKLAERLDHLVAEEARLMQARAAHIAKAERADSDIMDACRAVGEASDAIAQAKFAGASELTARRKLERAAAQLAKVMRKHGRGPR
;
A
#
# COMPACT_ATOMS: atom_id res chain seq x y z
N MET A 1 -5.82 -44.93 -36.61
CA MET A 1 -4.68 -44.16 -37.17
C MET A 1 -4.30 -43.11 -36.14
N THR A 2 -3.27 -43.36 -35.33
CA THR A 2 -2.73 -42.34 -34.41
C THR A 2 -1.90 -41.37 -35.22
N ALA A 3 -2.33 -40.11 -35.32
CA ALA A 3 -1.54 -39.07 -35.95
C ALA A 3 -0.22 -38.93 -35.19
N GLN A 4 0.90 -39.16 -35.86
CA GLN A 4 2.23 -39.01 -35.27
C GLN A 4 2.50 -37.51 -35.07
N ILE A 5 2.50 -37.06 -33.82
CA ILE A 5 2.74 -35.66 -33.47
C ILE A 5 4.20 -35.32 -33.76
N ASP A 6 4.44 -34.22 -34.48
CA ASP A 6 5.79 -33.75 -34.83
C ASP A 6 6.59 -33.44 -33.55
N PRO A 7 7.77 -34.06 -33.33
CA PRO A 7 8.65 -33.77 -32.20
C PRO A 7 9.03 -32.29 -32.04
N ARG A 8 9.00 -31.51 -33.12
CA ARG A 8 9.22 -30.05 -33.08
C ARG A 8 8.07 -29.31 -32.39
N VAL A 9 6.84 -29.79 -32.57
CA VAL A 9 5.65 -29.24 -31.90
C VAL A 9 5.72 -29.52 -30.40
N LEU A 10 6.17 -30.71 -30.00
CA LEU A 10 6.38 -31.05 -28.58
C LEU A 10 7.43 -30.15 -27.94
N LYS A 11 8.59 -29.96 -28.58
CA LYS A 11 9.64 -29.04 -28.09
C LYS A 11 9.19 -27.59 -28.03
N LEU A 12 8.34 -27.16 -28.98
CA LEU A 12 7.78 -25.82 -28.96
C LEU A 12 6.80 -25.65 -27.78
N ALA A 13 5.95 -26.64 -27.52
CA ALA A 13 5.04 -26.65 -26.39
C ALA A 13 5.80 -26.56 -25.06
N GLU A 14 6.86 -27.35 -24.88
CA GLU A 14 7.72 -27.29 -23.68
C GLU A 14 8.34 -25.90 -23.48
N ARG A 15 8.83 -25.26 -24.55
CA ARG A 15 9.37 -23.90 -24.47
C ARG A 15 8.30 -22.85 -24.16
N LEU A 16 7.10 -23.02 -24.70
CA LEU A 16 5.95 -22.17 -24.38
C LEU A 16 5.56 -22.31 -22.91
N ASP A 17 5.50 -23.52 -22.38
CA ASP A 17 5.21 -23.76 -20.96
C ASP A 17 6.22 -23.07 -20.05
N HIS A 18 7.51 -23.13 -20.40
CA HIS A 18 8.55 -22.42 -19.67
C HIS A 18 8.36 -20.89 -19.71
N LEU A 19 8.08 -20.33 -20.89
CA LEU A 19 7.85 -18.88 -21.03
C LEU A 19 6.60 -18.42 -20.28
N VAL A 20 5.51 -19.19 -20.34
CA VAL A 20 4.28 -18.89 -19.60
C VAL A 20 4.52 -18.96 -18.09
N ALA A 21 5.27 -19.97 -17.61
CA ALA A 21 5.61 -20.10 -16.20
C ALA A 21 6.50 -18.94 -15.70
N GLU A 22 7.44 -18.48 -16.52
CA GLU A 22 8.29 -17.33 -16.20
C GLU A 22 7.48 -16.03 -16.16
N GLU A 23 6.64 -15.78 -17.16
CA GLU A 23 5.76 -14.61 -17.21
C GLU A 23 4.80 -14.60 -16.01
N ALA A 24 4.23 -15.75 -15.66
CA ALA A 24 3.37 -15.87 -14.47
C ALA A 24 4.13 -15.47 -13.18
N ARG A 25 5.41 -15.83 -13.05
CA ARG A 25 6.24 -15.42 -11.90
C ARG A 25 6.49 -13.91 -11.89
N LEU A 26 6.78 -13.32 -13.04
CA LEU A 26 6.98 -11.87 -13.17
C LEU A 26 5.70 -11.10 -12.83
N MET A 27 4.55 -11.56 -13.33
CA MET A 27 3.25 -11.00 -13.00
C MET A 27 2.95 -11.09 -11.49
N GLN A 28 3.23 -12.23 -10.86
CA GLN A 28 3.07 -12.40 -9.41
C GLN A 28 3.98 -11.45 -8.61
N ALA A 29 5.25 -11.33 -9.00
CA ALA A 29 6.18 -10.41 -8.36
C ALA A 29 5.71 -8.94 -8.48
N ARG A 30 5.21 -8.55 -9.65
CA ARG A 30 4.63 -7.22 -9.88
C ARG A 30 3.40 -6.98 -9.04
N ALA A 31 2.48 -7.95 -8.98
CA ALA A 31 1.27 -7.85 -8.16
C ALA A 31 1.63 -7.70 -6.67
N ALA A 32 2.60 -8.46 -6.16
CA ALA A 32 3.07 -8.34 -4.79
C ALA A 32 3.70 -6.97 -4.49
N HIS A 33 4.45 -6.41 -5.44
CA HIS A 33 5.00 -5.06 -5.31
C HIS A 33 3.90 -3.99 -5.24
N ILE A 34 2.87 -4.08 -6.10
CA ILE A 34 1.72 -3.16 -6.09
C ILE A 34 0.97 -3.27 -4.76
N ALA A 35 0.61 -4.49 -4.33
CA ALA A 35 -0.09 -4.71 -3.06
C ALA A 35 0.68 -4.15 -1.85
N LYS A 36 2.02 -4.24 -1.87
CA LYS A 36 2.86 -3.62 -0.83
C LYS A 36 2.76 -2.10 -0.84
N ALA A 37 2.77 -1.48 -2.02
CA ALA A 37 2.62 -0.03 -2.16
C ALA A 37 1.21 0.42 -1.71
N GLU A 38 0.16 -0.26 -2.14
CA GLU A 38 -1.22 0.04 -1.74
C GLU A 38 -1.41 -0.06 -0.23
N ARG A 39 -0.81 -1.07 0.41
CA ARG A 39 -0.84 -1.18 1.88
C ARG A 39 -0.11 -0.02 2.56
N ALA A 40 1.02 0.42 2.01
CA ALA A 40 1.73 1.57 2.55
C ALA A 40 0.89 2.85 2.44
N ASP A 41 0.26 3.08 1.29
CA ASP A 41 -0.60 4.23 1.06
C ASP A 41 -1.84 4.20 1.97
N SER A 42 -2.48 3.03 2.13
CA SER A 42 -3.60 2.87 3.06
C SER A 42 -3.22 3.19 4.51
N ASP A 43 -2.11 2.62 5.01
CA ASP A 43 -1.62 2.88 6.37
C ASP A 43 -1.36 4.39 6.59
N ILE A 44 -0.80 5.08 5.59
CA ILE A 44 -0.52 6.51 5.64
C ILE A 44 -1.82 7.32 5.61
N MET A 45 -2.76 6.98 4.74
CA MET A 45 -4.04 7.67 4.62
C MET A 45 -4.89 7.56 5.89
N ASP A 46 -4.87 6.40 6.56
CA ASP A 46 -5.54 6.24 7.85
C ASP A 46 -4.89 7.13 8.95
N ALA A 47 -3.56 7.24 8.96
CA ALA A 47 -2.87 8.15 9.87
C ALA A 47 -3.17 9.63 9.56
N CYS A 48 -3.25 10.01 8.28
CA CYS A 48 -3.67 11.34 7.85
C CYS A 48 -5.11 11.66 8.29
N ARG A 49 -6.03 10.69 8.20
CA ARG A 49 -7.41 10.87 8.67
C ARG A 49 -7.46 11.23 10.16
N ALA A 50 -6.68 10.54 10.99
CA ALA A 50 -6.60 10.85 12.43
C ALA A 50 -6.06 12.27 12.71
N VAL A 51 -5.13 12.77 11.89
CA VAL A 51 -4.64 14.15 11.96
C VAL A 51 -5.76 15.13 11.57
N GLY A 52 -6.48 14.86 10.48
CA GLY A 52 -7.63 15.65 10.05
C GLY A 52 -8.70 15.76 11.13
N GLU A 53 -9.13 14.64 11.68
CA GLU A 53 -10.13 14.60 12.77
C GLU A 53 -9.70 15.41 14.00
N ALA A 54 -8.42 15.35 14.38
CA ALA A 54 -7.91 16.13 15.51
C ALA A 54 -7.84 17.63 15.19
N SER A 55 -7.54 18.00 13.94
CA SER A 55 -7.59 19.37 13.45
C SER A 55 -9.01 19.92 13.46
N ASP A 56 -9.98 19.16 12.96
CA ASP A 56 -11.39 19.53 12.96
C ASP A 56 -11.94 19.71 14.38
N ALA A 57 -11.53 18.84 15.31
CA ALA A 57 -11.87 18.98 16.73
C ALA A 57 -11.35 20.29 17.35
N ILE A 58 -10.16 20.77 16.94
CA ILE A 58 -9.66 22.08 17.37
C ILE A 58 -10.50 23.21 16.78
N ALA A 59 -10.83 23.15 15.49
CA ALA A 59 -11.68 24.14 14.84
C ALA A 59 -13.06 24.23 15.51
N GLN A 60 -13.66 23.08 15.83
CA GLN A 60 -14.93 23.01 16.53
C GLN A 60 -14.85 23.57 17.96
N ALA A 61 -13.79 23.26 18.70
CA ALA A 61 -13.58 23.79 20.05
C ALA A 61 -13.48 25.33 20.04
N LYS A 62 -12.75 25.89 19.06
CA LYS A 62 -12.67 27.35 18.85
C LYS A 62 -14.03 27.98 18.61
N PHE A 63 -14.81 27.37 17.71
CA PHE A 63 -16.13 27.88 17.37
C PHE A 63 -17.08 27.84 18.58
N ALA A 64 -17.03 26.77 19.37
CA ALA A 64 -17.87 26.61 20.55
C ALA A 64 -17.40 27.41 21.78
N GLY A 65 -16.25 28.10 21.72
CA GLY A 65 -15.64 28.76 22.88
C GLY A 65 -15.17 27.78 23.97
N ALA A 66 -14.94 26.51 23.61
CA ALA A 66 -14.51 25.45 24.51
C ALA A 66 -12.98 25.33 24.56
N SER A 67 -12.46 24.63 25.58
CA SER A 67 -11.01 24.40 25.71
C SER A 67 -10.46 23.51 24.60
N GLU A 68 -9.39 23.97 23.94
CA GLU A 68 -8.71 23.26 22.86
C GLU A 68 -7.68 22.22 23.35
N LEU A 69 -7.34 22.22 24.64
CA LEU A 69 -6.15 21.52 25.16
C LEU A 69 -6.13 20.03 24.82
N THR A 70 -7.27 19.36 24.99
CA THR A 70 -7.40 17.92 24.69
C THR A 70 -7.25 17.64 23.20
N ALA A 71 -7.87 18.47 22.34
CA ALA A 71 -7.79 18.32 20.89
C ALA A 71 -6.37 18.59 20.36
N ARG A 72 -5.65 19.57 20.93
CA ARG A 72 -4.24 19.84 20.62
C ARG A 72 -3.33 18.66 20.97
N ARG A 73 -3.49 18.08 22.18
CA ARG A 73 -2.75 16.87 22.57
C ARG A 73 -3.05 15.68 21.66
N LYS A 74 -4.31 15.54 21.22
CA LYS A 74 -4.70 14.50 20.25
C LYS A 74 -4.00 14.73 18.91
N LEU A 75 -3.94 15.98 18.43
CA LEU A 75 -3.26 16.34 17.19
C LEU A 75 -1.75 16.04 17.25
N GLU A 76 -1.08 16.39 18.34
CA GLU A 76 0.35 16.08 18.54
C GLU A 76 0.63 14.58 18.45
N ARG A 77 -0.20 13.76 19.11
CA ARG A 77 -0.09 12.30 19.06
C ARG A 77 -0.36 11.75 17.66
N ALA A 78 -1.38 12.26 16.97
CA ALA A 78 -1.70 11.86 15.61
C ALA A 78 -0.57 12.21 14.64
N ALA A 79 0.03 13.40 14.76
CA ALA A 79 1.17 13.83 13.97
C ALA A 79 2.42 12.95 14.22
N ALA A 80 2.70 12.62 15.48
CA ALA A 80 3.79 11.71 15.84
C ALA A 80 3.56 10.30 15.26
N GLN A 81 2.31 9.82 15.28
CA GLN A 81 1.95 8.53 14.69
C GLN A 81 2.08 8.54 13.17
N LEU A 82 1.62 9.61 12.49
CA LEU A 82 1.82 9.77 11.05
C LEU A 82 3.31 9.74 10.69
N ALA A 83 4.15 10.49 11.41
CA ALA A 83 5.59 10.47 11.18
C ALA A 83 6.20 9.06 11.37
N LYS A 84 5.74 8.31 12.37
CA LYS A 84 6.15 6.91 12.60
C LYS A 84 5.76 6.01 11.43
N VAL A 85 4.51 6.11 10.94
CA VAL A 85 4.01 5.31 9.81
C VAL A 85 4.74 5.67 8.51
N MET A 86 4.94 6.95 8.25
CA MET A 86 5.70 7.41 7.08
C MET A 86 7.14 6.89 7.10
N ARG A 87 7.83 6.91 8.26
CA ARG A 87 9.17 6.32 8.40
C ARG A 87 9.18 4.80 8.21
N LYS A 88 8.19 4.08 8.76
CA LYS A 88 8.02 2.63 8.59
C LYS A 88 7.99 2.24 7.10
N HIS A 89 7.36 3.07 6.27
CA HIS A 89 7.24 2.85 4.82
C HIS A 89 8.30 3.58 3.97
N GLY A 90 9.30 4.23 4.59
CA GLY A 90 10.37 4.93 3.89
C GLY A 90 9.93 6.22 3.17
N ARG A 91 8.79 6.78 3.54
CA ARG A 91 8.19 8.01 2.96
C ARG A 91 8.35 9.25 3.86
N GLY A 92 8.84 9.08 5.08
CA GLY A 92 9.04 10.16 6.03
C GLY A 92 10.38 10.89 5.81
N PRO A 93 10.49 12.16 6.25
CA PRO A 93 11.78 12.85 6.30
C PRO A 93 12.77 12.08 7.18
N ARG A 94 14.04 12.09 6.76
CA ARG A 94 15.16 11.47 7.48
C ARG A 94 15.62 12.35 8.62
#